data_AF-A7T5W0-F1
#
_entry.id   AF-A7T5W0-F1
#
_cell.length_a   1.000
_cell.length_b   1.000
_cell.length_c   1.000
_cell.angle_alpha   90.00
_cell.angle_beta   90.00
_cell.angle_gamma   90.00
#
_symmetry.space_group_name_H-M   'P 1'
#
loop_
_entity.id
_entity.type
_entity.pdbx_description
1 polymer ?
#
loop_
_entity_poly.entity_id
_entity_poly.type
_entity_poly.pdbx_seq_one_letter_code
_entity_poly.pdbx_strand_id
1 'polypeptide(L)'
;IIGLDLVVRNDDGNILDPDSTGVIELYRRVSVGHKPYCRTTIIELYRRVSSRDESKKLKREAAFSSTHNIYVNIKNVVCNINDDAEVFISLYDARDGEFISEQFVVNWDKAGMPKEIDKLYNLTVLFT
;
A
#
# COMPACT_ATOMS: atom_id res chain seq x y z
N ILE A 1 -20.80 -27.59 -18.08
CA ILE A 1 -19.34 -27.87 -18.19
C ILE A 1 -18.65 -26.79 -17.39
N ILE A 2 -18.21 -27.15 -16.18
CA ILE A 2 -17.67 -26.26 -15.15
C ILE A 2 -16.16 -26.40 -15.27
N GLY A 3 -15.56 -25.58 -16.14
CA GLY A 3 -14.13 -25.57 -16.42
C GLY A 3 -13.46 -24.55 -15.52
N LEU A 4 -12.56 -25.01 -14.65
CA LEU A 4 -11.60 -24.18 -13.93
C LEU A 4 -10.68 -23.50 -14.95
N ASP A 5 -11.08 -22.36 -15.49
CA ASP A 5 -10.16 -21.46 -16.17
C ASP A 5 -10.00 -20.18 -15.33
N LEU A 6 -8.75 -19.74 -15.14
CA LEU A 6 -8.44 -18.49 -14.44
C LEU A 6 -8.62 -17.28 -15.37
N VAL A 7 -9.57 -17.35 -16.30
CA VAL A 7 -9.76 -16.28 -17.30
C VAL A 7 -10.64 -15.18 -16.73
N VAL A 8 -10.20 -13.94 -16.95
CA VAL A 8 -10.95 -12.76 -16.53
C VAL A 8 -12.02 -12.50 -17.57
N ARG A 9 -13.28 -12.46 -17.13
CA ARG A 9 -14.44 -12.22 -18.01
C ARG A 9 -15.04 -10.85 -17.75
N ASN A 10 -15.68 -10.28 -18.76
CA ASN A 10 -16.53 -9.11 -18.62
C ASN A 10 -17.90 -9.49 -18.03
N ASP A 11 -18.76 -8.51 -17.81
CA ASP A 11 -20.08 -8.70 -17.20
C ASP A 11 -21.02 -9.54 -18.10
N ASP A 12 -20.76 -9.58 -19.41
CA ASP A 12 -21.48 -10.43 -20.38
C ASP A 12 -20.94 -11.87 -20.45
N GLY A 13 -19.88 -12.19 -19.70
CA GLY A 13 -19.25 -13.52 -19.65
C GLY A 13 -18.22 -13.79 -20.76
N ASN A 14 -17.89 -12.79 -21.57
CA ASN A 14 -16.85 -12.87 -22.61
C ASN A 14 -15.46 -12.76 -22.00
N ILE A 15 -14.48 -13.44 -22.58
CA ILE A 15 -13.07 -13.36 -22.17
C ILE A 15 -12.54 -11.96 -22.52
N LEU A 16 -11.90 -11.30 -21.56
CA LEU A 16 -11.25 -10.01 -21.80
C LEU A 16 -9.97 -10.20 -22.61
N ASP A 17 -9.79 -9.35 -23.60
CA ASP A 17 -8.56 -9.27 -24.38
C ASP A 17 -7.50 -8.45 -23.61
N PRO A 18 -6.34 -9.06 -23.27
CA PRO A 18 -5.28 -8.38 -22.52
C PRO A 18 -4.66 -7.17 -23.27
N ASP A 19 -4.70 -7.16 -24.60
CA ASP A 19 -4.07 -6.11 -25.40
C ASP A 19 -4.96 -4.85 -25.51
N SER A 20 -6.26 -5.00 -25.25
CA SER A 20 -7.23 -3.89 -25.21
C SER A 20 -7.70 -3.51 -23.79
N THR A 21 -7.39 -4.33 -22.77
CA THR A 21 -7.80 -4.07 -21.38
C THR A 21 -6.64 -3.55 -20.52
N GLY A 22 -6.83 -2.42 -19.85
CA GLY A 22 -5.80 -1.85 -18.97
C GLY A 22 -5.50 -2.72 -17.73
N VAL A 23 -4.24 -2.75 -17.28
CA VAL A 23 -3.76 -3.56 -16.14
C VAL A 23 -4.58 -3.33 -14.85
N ILE A 24 -4.97 -2.08 -14.58
CA ILE A 24 -5.78 -1.70 -13.41
C ILE A 24 -7.19 -2.32 -13.48
N GLU A 25 -7.77 -2.36 -14.67
CA GLU A 25 -9.11 -2.90 -14.90
C GLU A 25 -9.14 -4.42 -14.76
N LEU A 26 -8.11 -5.11 -15.28
CA LEU A 26 -7.88 -6.53 -15.06
C LEU A 26 -7.77 -6.86 -13.57
N TYR A 27 -6.93 -6.11 -12.83
CA TYR A 27 -6.75 -6.31 -11.38
C TYR A 27 -8.05 -6.17 -10.60
N ARG A 28 -8.85 -5.14 -10.91
CA ARG A 28 -10.13 -4.89 -10.25
C ARG A 28 -11.09 -6.04 -10.48
N ARG A 29 -11.20 -6.54 -11.72
CA ARG A 29 -12.10 -7.66 -12.05
C ARG A 29 -11.68 -8.98 -11.42
N VAL A 30 -10.39 -9.31 -11.41
CA VAL A 30 -9.88 -10.50 -10.67
C VAL A 30 -10.19 -10.38 -9.18
N SER A 31 -9.94 -9.21 -8.60
CA SER A 31 -10.14 -8.95 -7.18
C SER A 31 -11.60 -8.96 -6.75
N VAL A 32 -12.53 -8.59 -7.64
CA VAL A 32 -13.98 -8.61 -7.40
C VAL A 32 -14.57 -10.00 -7.68
N GLY A 33 -14.13 -10.66 -8.76
CA GLY A 33 -14.57 -12.01 -9.14
C GLY A 33 -14.13 -13.12 -8.19
N HIS A 34 -13.00 -12.94 -7.48
CA HIS A 34 -12.57 -13.85 -6.40
C HIS A 34 -13.32 -13.62 -5.07
N LYS A 35 -14.06 -12.51 -4.91
CA LYS A 35 -14.70 -12.12 -3.64
C LYS A 35 -16.18 -12.50 -3.42
N PRO A 36 -16.95 -13.14 -4.33
CA PRO A 36 -18.36 -13.41 -4.03
C PRO A 36 -18.55 -14.43 -2.89
N TYR A 37 -17.50 -15.19 -2.52
CA TYR A 37 -17.59 -16.11 -1.38
C TYR A 37 -17.19 -15.50 -0.02
N CYS A 38 -16.40 -14.42 0.00
CA CYS A 38 -15.91 -13.84 1.26
C CYS A 38 -16.72 -12.62 1.72
N ARG A 39 -17.48 -11.98 0.83
CA ARG A 39 -18.19 -10.74 1.16
C ARG A 39 -19.57 -10.96 1.78
N THR A 40 -20.26 -12.04 1.42
CA THR A 40 -21.65 -12.27 1.85
C THR A 40 -21.73 -12.89 3.26
N THR A 41 -20.85 -13.86 3.56
CA THR A 41 -20.93 -14.61 4.82
C THR A 41 -20.53 -13.77 6.04
N ILE A 42 -19.48 -12.97 5.94
CA ILE A 42 -19.00 -12.14 7.07
C ILE A 42 -19.98 -11.02 7.38
N ILE A 43 -20.52 -10.34 6.36
CA ILE A 43 -21.46 -9.22 6.55
C ILE A 43 -22.81 -9.71 7.10
N GLU A 44 -23.33 -10.85 6.64
CA GLU A 44 -24.59 -11.42 7.19
C GLU A 44 -24.42 -12.02 8.59
N LEU A 45 -23.27 -12.68 8.87
CA LEU A 45 -22.94 -13.14 10.22
C LEU A 45 -22.82 -11.95 11.18
N TYR A 46 -22.19 -10.85 10.75
CA TYR A 46 -22.08 -9.63 11.55
C TYR A 46 -23.46 -8.98 11.79
N ARG A 47 -24.33 -8.91 10.79
CA ARG A 47 -25.71 -8.40 10.94
C ARG A 47 -26.55 -9.15 11.97
N ARG A 48 -26.41 -10.48 12.06
CA ARG A 48 -27.14 -11.30 13.05
C ARG A 48 -26.59 -11.12 14.47
N VAL A 49 -25.28 -10.92 14.62
CA VAL A 49 -24.61 -10.69 15.91
C VAL A 49 -24.75 -9.24 16.40
N SER A 50 -24.93 -8.29 15.49
CA SER A 50 -24.92 -6.83 15.73
C SER A 50 -26.27 -6.24 16.22
N SER A 51 -27.33 -7.04 16.34
CA SER A 51 -28.67 -6.58 16.80
C SER A 51 -28.75 -6.08 18.25
N ARG A 52 -27.63 -5.90 18.97
CA ARG A 52 -27.66 -5.42 20.36
C ARG A 52 -26.70 -4.30 20.75
N ASP A 53 -25.80 -3.79 19.92
CA ASP A 53 -24.90 -2.71 20.42
C ASP A 53 -24.18 -1.80 19.40
N GLU A 54 -24.66 -1.67 18.16
CA GLU A 54 -23.88 -1.07 17.07
C GLU A 54 -24.38 0.29 16.57
N SER A 55 -24.27 1.33 17.41
CA SER A 55 -24.31 2.72 16.89
C SER A 55 -22.96 3.44 16.99
N LYS A 56 -22.01 2.92 17.78
CA LYS A 56 -20.70 3.56 17.99
C LYS A 56 -19.54 2.93 17.20
N LYS A 57 -19.67 1.67 16.74
CA LYS A 57 -18.61 0.97 15.98
C LYS A 57 -18.61 1.23 14.47
N LEU A 58 -19.78 1.45 13.85
CA LEU A 58 -19.91 1.73 12.41
C LEU A 58 -19.13 2.98 11.95
N LYS A 59 -18.93 3.98 12.83
CA LYS A 59 -18.08 5.14 12.51
C LYS A 59 -16.58 4.81 12.43
N ARG A 60 -16.13 3.74 13.09
CA ARG A 60 -14.73 3.28 13.03
C ARG A 60 -14.47 2.37 11.83
N GLU A 61 -15.46 1.64 11.35
CA GLU A 61 -15.31 0.73 10.21
C GLU A 61 -15.27 1.45 8.85
N ALA A 62 -15.87 2.64 8.72
CA ALA A 62 -15.71 3.50 7.54
C ALA A 62 -14.30 4.12 7.42
N ALA A 63 -13.47 4.05 8.47
CA ALA A 63 -12.10 4.56 8.46
C ALA A 63 -11.09 3.58 7.85
N PHE A 64 -11.46 2.31 7.66
CA PHE A 64 -10.61 1.32 7.00
C PHE A 64 -10.92 1.26 5.51
N SER A 65 -10.26 2.08 4.67
CA SER A 65 -9.92 1.73 3.27
C SER A 65 -9.31 2.90 2.49
N SER A 66 -8.35 3.62 3.06
CA SER A 66 -7.47 4.43 2.22
C SER A 66 -6.02 4.14 2.59
N THR A 67 -5.54 2.98 2.13
CA THR A 67 -4.11 2.73 2.06
C THR A 67 -3.55 3.68 1.02
N HIS A 68 -3.00 4.80 1.49
CA HIS A 68 -2.32 5.76 0.64
C HIS A 68 -0.85 5.35 0.57
N ASN A 69 -0.36 5.10 -0.64
CA ASN A 69 1.07 4.88 -0.87
C ASN A 69 1.70 6.23 -1.18
N ILE A 70 2.73 6.61 -0.43
CA ILE A 70 3.51 7.83 -0.66
C ILE A 70 4.81 7.43 -1.33
N TYR A 71 5.06 7.97 -2.52
CA TYR A 71 6.35 7.81 -3.20
C TYR A 71 7.20 9.07 -2.98
N VAL A 72 8.37 8.89 -2.38
CA VAL A 72 9.33 9.98 -2.13
C VAL A 72 10.60 9.70 -2.92
N ASN A 73 11.02 10.67 -3.73
CA ASN A 73 12.29 10.63 -4.47
C ASN A 73 13.16 11.81 -4.05
N ILE A 74 14.26 11.53 -3.37
CA ILE A 74 15.23 12.53 -2.92
C ILE A 74 16.36 12.57 -3.94
N LYS A 75 16.49 13.70 -4.67
CA LYS A 75 17.48 13.83 -5.76
C LYS A 75 18.80 14.42 -5.32
N ASN A 76 18.78 15.34 -4.38
CA ASN A 76 19.97 16.04 -3.91
C ASN A 76 19.79 16.40 -2.44
N VAL A 77 20.80 16.07 -1.64
CA VAL A 77 20.90 16.48 -0.25
C VAL A 77 22.30 17.04 -0.10
N VAL A 78 22.39 18.35 0.15
CA VAL A 78 23.66 19.04 0.33
C VAL A 78 23.81 19.33 1.81
N CYS A 79 24.80 18.70 2.44
CA CYS A 79 25.23 19.07 3.78
C CYS A 79 26.75 19.04 3.88
N ASN A 80 27.31 19.90 4.73
CA ASN A 80 28.74 19.95 4.94
C ASN A 80 29.14 18.84 5.90
N ILE A 81 29.51 17.69 5.34
CA ILE A 81 29.97 16.53 6.08
C ILE A 81 31.50 16.59 6.14
N ASN A 82 32.04 16.76 7.35
CA ASN A 82 33.48 16.75 7.56
C ASN A 82 34.00 15.35 7.96
N ASP A 83 33.10 14.49 8.47
CA ASP A 83 33.37 13.15 9.01
C ASP A 83 32.32 12.16 8.52
N ASP A 84 32.61 10.86 8.56
CA ASP A 84 31.60 9.84 8.24
C ASP A 84 30.33 10.03 9.09
N ALA A 85 29.16 9.91 8.47
CA ALA A 85 27.88 10.23 9.11
C ALA A 85 26.80 9.18 8.85
N GLU A 86 25.85 9.07 9.77
CA GLU A 86 24.62 8.29 9.60
C GLU A 86 23.45 9.26 9.38
N VAL A 87 22.78 9.15 8.24
CA VAL A 87 21.64 9.98 7.87
C VAL A 87 20.36 9.22 8.13
N PHE A 88 19.51 9.77 8.98
CA PHE A 88 18.22 9.20 9.33
C PHE A 88 17.07 9.94 8.64
N ILE A 89 16.12 9.20 8.09
CA ILE A 89 14.98 9.74 7.33
C ILE A 89 13.70 9.05 7.83
N SER A 90 12.68 9.84 8.17
CA SER A 90 11.35 9.35 8.58
C SER A 90 10.29 10.38 8.18
N LEU A 91 9.04 9.95 7.99
CA LEU A 91 7.90 10.81 7.74
C LEU A 91 7.36 11.35 9.08
N TYR A 92 7.14 12.66 9.13
CA TYR A 92 6.65 13.37 10.32
C TYR A 92 5.32 14.05 10.04
N ASP A 93 4.29 13.78 10.85
CA ASP A 93 3.04 14.54 10.82
C ASP A 93 3.16 15.74 11.75
N ALA A 94 3.28 16.94 11.16
CA ALA A 94 3.40 18.19 11.92
C ALA A 94 2.13 18.58 12.67
N ARG A 95 0.96 18.00 12.36
CA ARG A 95 -0.30 18.30 13.05
C ARG A 95 -0.38 17.57 14.37
N ASP A 96 -0.07 16.27 14.35
CA ASP A 96 -0.12 15.40 15.54
C ASP A 96 1.21 15.37 16.29
N GLY A 97 2.28 15.86 15.65
CA GLY A 97 3.59 16.05 16.25
C GLY A 97 4.41 14.76 16.36
N GLU A 98 4.09 13.74 15.56
CA GLU A 98 4.65 12.40 15.65
C GLU A 98 5.26 11.90 14.34
N PHE A 99 6.20 10.95 14.46
CA PHE A 99 6.73 10.23 13.30
C PHE A 99 5.75 9.12 12.93
N ILE A 100 5.33 9.13 11.67
CA ILE A 100 4.34 8.20 11.12
C ILE A 100 4.97 7.12 10.26
N SER A 101 6.30 7.03 10.20
CA SER A 101 6.99 5.93 9.54
C SER A 101 8.13 5.42 10.39
N GLU A 102 8.54 4.19 10.12
CA GLU A 102 9.84 3.71 10.57
C GLU A 102 10.99 4.60 10.05
N GLN A 103 12.17 4.39 10.63
CA GLN A 103 13.36 5.18 10.35
C GLN A 103 14.23 4.49 9.28
N PHE A 104 14.48 5.17 8.19
CA PHE A 104 15.42 4.76 7.15
C PHE A 104 16.80 5.36 7.41
N VAL A 105 17.84 4.52 7.35
CA VAL A 105 19.22 4.92 7.67
C VAL A 105 20.12 4.77 6.45
N VAL A 106 20.90 5.81 6.15
CA VAL A 106 21.91 5.80 5.09
C VAL A 106 23.25 6.22 5.67
N ASN A 107 24.25 5.38 5.49
CA ASN A 107 25.62 5.67 5.90
C ASN A 107 26.31 6.51 4.82
N TRP A 108 26.83 7.67 5.17
CA TRP A 108 27.57 8.56 4.28
C TRP A 108 29.04 8.61 4.69
N ASP A 109 29.91 8.69 3.70
CA ASP A 109 31.32 8.98 3.93
C ASP A 109 31.56 10.49 4.09
N LYS A 110 32.74 10.84 4.56
CA LYS A 110 33.23 12.23 4.63
C LYS A 110 33.28 12.97 3.29
N ALA A 111 33.12 12.27 2.15
CA ALA A 111 33.02 12.89 0.83
C ALA A 111 31.56 13.21 0.45
N GLY A 112 30.61 12.93 1.34
CA GLY A 112 29.18 13.16 1.12
C GLY A 112 28.52 12.09 0.26
N MET A 113 29.17 10.94 0.06
CA MET A 113 28.65 9.85 -0.75
C MET A 113 28.09 8.74 0.13
N PRO A 114 26.93 8.14 -0.22
CA PRO A 114 26.45 6.95 0.46
C PRO A 114 27.46 5.81 0.37
N LYS A 115 27.88 5.26 1.51
CA LYS A 115 28.81 4.13 1.60
C LYS A 115 28.26 2.88 0.94
N GLU A 116 26.94 2.74 0.92
CA GLU A 116 26.21 1.63 0.34
C GLU A 116 25.64 2.05 -1.02
N ILE A 117 26.50 2.14 -2.03
CA ILE A 117 26.11 2.54 -3.40
C ILE A 117 25.04 1.60 -3.97
N ASP A 118 25.01 0.34 -3.56
CA ASP A 118 23.98 -0.63 -3.96
C ASP A 118 22.56 -0.23 -3.47
N LYS A 119 22.45 0.60 -2.43
CA LYS A 119 21.15 1.15 -1.98
C LYS A 119 20.75 2.39 -2.77
N LEU A 120 21.71 3.05 -3.44
CA LEU A 120 21.45 4.13 -4.37
C LEU A 120 20.68 3.53 -5.56
N TYR A 121 19.51 4.07 -5.88
CA TYR A 121 18.58 3.59 -6.93
C TYR A 121 17.70 2.39 -6.58
N ASN A 122 17.81 1.80 -5.39
CA ASN A 122 16.88 0.77 -4.96
C ASN A 122 15.64 1.37 -4.31
N LEU A 123 14.45 0.92 -4.75
CA LEU A 123 13.20 1.30 -4.12
C LEU A 123 13.11 0.60 -2.75
N THR A 124 13.03 1.40 -1.69
CA THR A 124 12.77 0.89 -0.34
C THR A 124 11.34 1.24 0.06
N VAL A 125 10.60 0.27 0.56
CA VAL A 125 9.26 0.47 1.13
C VAL A 125 9.42 0.63 2.64
N LEU A 126 8.83 1.69 3.18
CA LEU A 126 8.77 1.94 4.62
C LEU A 126 7.33 1.74 5.10
N PHE A 127 7.18 1.15 6.29
CA PHE A 127 5.88 0.96 6.94
C PHE A 127 5.52 2.17 7.82
N THR A 128 4.23 2.46 7.86
CA THR A 128 3.58 3.52 8.65
C THR A 128 2.63 2.93 9.67
#